data_AF-A0A850P9T3-F1
#
_entry.id   AF-A0A850P9T3-F1
#
_cell.length_a   1.000
_cell.length_b   1.000
_cell.length_c   1.000
_cell.angle_alpha   90.00
_cell.angle_beta   90.00
_cell.angle_gamma   90.00
#
_symmetry.space_group_name_H-M   'P 1'
#
loop_
_entity.id
_entity.type
_entity.pdbx_description
1 polymer ?
#
loop_
_entity_poly.entity_id
_entity_poly.type
_entity_poly.pdbx_seq_one_letter_code
_entity_poly.pdbx_strand_id
1 'polypeptide(L)'
;MIVEMPDNGRNLFVRSGHLLASDMQGASSVRTDNDYVTVCALEGHYAAGIAPLGSPWTDGPADVPPVVVNISGKKAQIVISAGAVSGGVVGLEVMLEGSGVTELYPYAIQATDDSAGIARALGAQIPGASVEGDIITIPSSIILRGRVGGIAKASRRLRRQVQRFRVSLWTNDVTIRDSVGSFLDLGLSDTVWLELADGDTVRIISAGASDGDAMQMQSVYRRDILFDIEFDTVDAANDQQMISYGIRSGLTESPSSSIILSGVSLA
;
A
#
# COMPACT_ATOMS: atom_id res chain seq x y z
N MET A 1 3.27 -26.05 8.28
CA MET A 1 3.89 -25.83 9.60
C MET A 1 3.60 -27.05 10.46
N ILE A 2 4.59 -27.61 11.15
CA ILE A 2 4.39 -28.72 12.09
C ILE A 2 4.28 -28.10 13.47
N VAL A 3 3.20 -28.41 14.19
CA VAL A 3 3.02 -28.01 15.58
C VAL A 3 2.98 -29.30 16.38
N GLU A 4 3.89 -29.46 17.34
CA GLU A 4 3.79 -30.55 18.30
C GLU A 4 2.65 -30.22 19.27
N MET A 5 1.68 -31.13 19.38
CA MET A 5 0.60 -30.98 20.34
C MET A 5 1.15 -31.18 21.76
N PRO A 6 0.79 -30.32 22.72
CA PRO A 6 1.10 -30.60 24.11
C PRO A 6 0.33 -31.86 24.51
N ASP A 7 1.08 -32.87 24.94
CA ASP A 7 0.66 -34.00 25.78
C ASP A 7 0.32 -35.37 25.16
N ASN A 8 0.43 -35.60 23.84
CA ASN A 8 0.06 -36.93 23.28
C ASN A 8 1.10 -37.63 22.38
N GLY A 9 2.27 -37.02 22.11
CA GLY A 9 3.26 -37.60 21.18
C GLY A 9 2.78 -37.71 19.72
N ARG A 10 1.68 -37.02 19.40
CA ARG A 10 1.07 -36.95 18.07
C ARG A 10 1.51 -35.69 17.34
N ASN A 11 1.64 -35.78 16.03
CA ASN A 11 2.02 -34.64 15.20
C ASN A 11 0.78 -33.94 14.65
N LEU A 12 0.70 -32.61 14.79
CA LEU A 12 -0.29 -31.79 14.10
C LEU A 12 0.34 -31.09 12.90
N PHE A 13 -0.20 -31.37 11.71
CA PHE A 13 0.20 -30.73 10.46
C PHE A 13 -0.82 -29.68 10.05
N VAL A 14 -0.39 -28.42 9.96
CA VAL A 14 -1.25 -27.31 9.48
C VAL A 14 -0.83 -26.90 8.08
N ARG A 15 -1.81 -26.82 7.16
CA ARG A 15 -1.58 -26.36 5.78
C ARG A 15 -2.81 -25.77 5.10
N SER A 16 -2.55 -25.04 4.02
CA SER A 16 -3.56 -24.60 3.07
C SER A 16 -3.90 -25.71 2.06
N GLY A 17 -5.13 -25.68 1.55
CA GLY A 17 -5.62 -26.63 0.55
C GLY A 17 -6.14 -27.95 1.15
N HIS A 18 -6.52 -28.87 0.27
CA HIS A 18 -7.23 -30.09 0.65
C HIS A 18 -6.32 -31.14 1.30
N LEU A 19 -6.93 -32.14 1.94
CA LEU A 19 -6.25 -33.37 2.30
C LEU A 19 -5.79 -34.08 1.00
N LEU A 20 -4.53 -34.52 0.92
CA LEU A 20 -3.98 -35.16 -0.28
C LEU A 20 -4.00 -36.67 -0.10
N ALA A 21 -3.92 -37.41 -1.20
CA ALA A 21 -3.88 -38.87 -1.16
C ALA A 21 -2.69 -39.39 -0.33
N SER A 22 -1.56 -38.69 -0.34
CA SER A 22 -0.38 -39.02 0.45
C SER A 22 -0.63 -38.92 1.97
N ASP A 23 -1.51 -38.04 2.44
CA ASP A 23 -1.83 -37.92 3.86
C ASP A 23 -2.88 -38.96 4.29
N MET A 24 -3.51 -39.64 3.34
CA MET A 24 -4.44 -40.72 3.61
C MET A 24 -3.76 -42.10 3.56
N GLN A 25 -2.67 -42.23 2.79
CA GLN A 25 -2.07 -43.53 2.44
C GLN A 25 -0.55 -43.61 2.67
N GLY A 26 0.11 -42.48 2.97
CA GLY A 26 1.56 -42.41 3.15
C GLY A 26 2.01 -42.78 4.57
N ALA A 27 3.34 -42.75 4.79
CA ALA A 27 3.94 -43.10 6.07
C ALA A 27 3.52 -42.17 7.24
N SER A 28 3.19 -40.92 6.93
CA SER A 28 2.65 -39.94 7.89
C SER A 28 1.15 -39.78 7.73
N SER A 29 0.41 -40.86 7.45
CA SER A 29 -1.02 -40.75 7.20
C SER A 29 -1.81 -40.29 8.44
N VAL A 30 -3.01 -39.77 8.21
CA VAL A 30 -3.98 -39.46 9.27
C VAL A 30 -4.37 -40.71 10.07
N ARG A 31 -4.18 -41.90 9.50
CA ARG A 31 -4.49 -43.20 10.11
C ARG A 31 -3.41 -43.68 11.08
N THR A 32 -2.22 -43.10 11.02
CA THR A 32 -1.03 -43.50 11.80
C THR A 32 -0.67 -42.41 12.80
N ASP A 33 -1.65 -42.01 13.60
CA ASP A 33 -1.51 -41.07 14.72
C ASP A 33 -0.97 -39.67 14.38
N ASN A 34 -1.16 -39.25 13.12
CA ASN A 34 -0.92 -37.87 12.70
C ASN A 34 -2.25 -37.16 12.51
N ASP A 35 -2.33 -35.91 12.96
CA ASP A 35 -3.50 -35.07 12.84
C ASP A 35 -3.23 -33.97 11.82
N TYR A 36 -4.25 -33.62 11.03
CA TYR A 36 -4.13 -32.63 9.97
C TYR A 36 -5.18 -31.54 10.13
N VAL A 37 -4.75 -30.29 10.06
CA VAL A 37 -5.62 -29.13 9.92
C VAL A 37 -5.42 -28.55 8.53
N THR A 38 -6.49 -28.59 7.74
CA THR A 38 -6.52 -28.08 6.37
C THR A 38 -7.39 -26.85 6.29
N VAL A 39 -6.89 -25.79 5.65
CA VAL A 39 -7.66 -24.56 5.41
C VAL A 39 -7.94 -24.41 3.92
N CYS A 40 -9.23 -24.45 3.55
CA CYS A 40 -9.68 -24.30 2.17
C CYS A 40 -10.66 -23.14 2.03
N ALA A 41 -10.54 -22.36 0.96
CA ALA A 41 -11.62 -21.50 0.51
C ALA A 41 -12.77 -22.38 -0.01
N LEU A 42 -14.00 -22.08 0.39
CA LEU A 42 -15.19 -22.75 -0.12
C LEU A 42 -15.59 -22.11 -1.46
N GLU A 43 -15.65 -22.93 -2.50
CA GLU A 43 -16.08 -22.49 -3.83
C GLU A 43 -17.52 -21.99 -3.82
N GLY A 44 -17.81 -20.93 -4.58
CA GLY A 44 -19.15 -20.33 -4.64
C GLY A 44 -19.56 -19.52 -3.41
N HIS A 45 -18.73 -19.46 -2.37
CA HIS A 45 -18.97 -18.65 -1.17
C HIS A 45 -18.25 -17.30 -1.19
N TYR A 46 -17.96 -16.82 -2.40
CA TYR A 46 -17.49 -15.45 -2.61
C TYR A 46 -18.70 -14.54 -2.72
N ALA A 47 -18.93 -13.72 -1.70
CA ALA A 47 -20.05 -12.80 -1.65
C ALA A 47 -19.56 -11.35 -1.67
N ALA A 48 -20.37 -10.47 -2.25
CA ALA A 48 -20.17 -9.04 -2.09
C ALA A 48 -20.50 -8.66 -0.63
N GLY A 49 -19.55 -8.04 0.06
CA GLY A 49 -19.81 -7.45 1.36
C GLY A 49 -20.56 -6.13 1.23
N ILE A 50 -21.16 -5.68 2.32
CA ILE A 50 -21.89 -4.41 2.36
C ILE A 50 -20.86 -3.28 2.53
N ALA A 51 -20.58 -2.57 1.44
CA ALA A 51 -19.85 -1.31 1.47
C ALA A 51 -20.32 -0.41 0.31
N PRO A 52 -20.36 0.92 0.50
CA PRO A 52 -20.58 1.84 -0.59
C PRO A 52 -19.45 1.70 -1.62
N LEU A 53 -19.84 1.52 -2.88
CA LEU A 53 -18.91 1.55 -4.00
C LEU A 53 -18.35 2.96 -4.18
N GLY A 54 -17.09 3.04 -4.62
CA GLY A 54 -16.45 4.32 -4.91
C GLY A 54 -16.22 5.17 -3.67
N SER A 55 -15.66 4.56 -2.62
CA SER A 55 -15.22 5.32 -1.45
C SER A 55 -14.28 6.46 -1.89
N PRO A 56 -14.34 7.64 -1.24
CA PRO A 56 -13.46 8.74 -1.57
C PRO A 56 -12.00 8.32 -1.39
N TRP A 57 -11.11 8.96 -2.15
CA TRP A 57 -9.68 8.84 -1.92
C TRP A 57 -9.35 9.37 -0.52
N THR A 58 -8.56 8.60 0.21
CA THR A 58 -8.00 8.99 1.48
C THR A 58 -6.49 9.06 1.33
N ASP A 59 -5.92 10.18 1.77
CA ASP A 59 -4.47 10.36 1.80
C ASP A 59 -3.88 9.43 2.85
N GLY A 60 -2.93 8.59 2.43
CA GLY A 60 -2.08 7.81 3.30
C GLY A 60 -0.92 8.63 3.85
N PRO A 61 -0.11 8.04 4.74
CA PRO A 61 1.07 8.71 5.25
C PRO A 61 2.00 9.08 4.09
N ALA A 62 2.58 10.28 4.17
CA ALA A 62 3.59 10.72 3.23
C ALA A 62 4.92 10.03 3.51
N ASP A 63 5.54 9.47 2.48
CA ASP A 63 6.90 8.95 2.60
C ASP A 63 7.88 10.11 2.83
N VAL A 64 8.90 9.88 3.66
CA VAL A 64 9.99 10.85 3.86
C VAL A 64 10.63 11.10 2.49
N PRO A 65 10.72 12.36 2.02
CA PRO A 65 11.28 12.63 0.71
C PRO A 65 12.71 12.11 0.61
N PRO A 66 13.06 11.33 -0.44
CA PRO A 66 14.40 10.76 -0.57
C PRO A 66 15.46 11.82 -0.89
N VAL A 67 15.02 13.03 -1.28
CA VAL A 67 15.87 14.15 -1.70
C VAL A 67 15.89 15.25 -0.64
N VAL A 68 17.05 15.83 -0.42
CA VAL A 68 17.29 16.95 0.49
C VAL A 68 17.90 18.11 -0.30
N VAL A 69 17.51 19.33 0.05
CA VAL A 69 18.10 20.56 -0.51
C VAL A 69 18.82 21.30 0.60
N ASN A 70 20.16 21.34 0.52
CA ASN A 70 20.99 22.09 1.46
C ASN A 70 21.28 23.48 0.89
N ILE A 71 20.91 24.54 1.61
CA ILE A 71 21.20 25.92 1.20
C ILE A 71 22.40 26.46 1.98
N SER A 72 23.39 26.99 1.28
CA SER A 72 24.52 27.70 1.86
C SER A 72 24.83 28.97 1.06
N GLY A 73 24.51 30.13 1.64
CA GLY A 73 24.64 31.43 0.98
C GLY A 73 23.81 31.50 -0.30
N LYS A 74 24.48 31.68 -1.45
CA LYS A 74 23.87 31.75 -2.78
C LYS A 74 23.88 30.40 -3.51
N LYS A 75 24.12 29.30 -2.80
CA LYS A 75 24.25 27.94 -3.34
C LYS A 75 23.16 27.02 -2.77
N ALA A 76 22.58 26.20 -3.63
CA ALA A 76 21.70 25.10 -3.28
C ALA A 76 22.35 23.79 -3.73
N GLN A 77 22.55 22.85 -2.81
CA GLN A 77 23.04 21.51 -3.11
C GLN A 77 21.89 20.51 -3.05
N ILE A 78 21.74 19.70 -4.09
CA ILE A 78 20.76 18.61 -4.15
C ILE A 78 21.43 17.33 -3.67
N VAL A 79 20.84 16.66 -2.69
CA VAL A 79 21.38 15.40 -2.16
C VAL A 79 20.29 14.34 -2.17
N ILE A 80 20.53 13.21 -2.84
CA ILE A 80 19.69 12.01 -2.71
C ILE A 80 20.25 11.17 -1.56
N SER A 81 19.36 10.72 -0.66
CA SER A 81 19.73 9.87 0.46
C SER A 81 20.37 8.56 -0.03
N ALA A 82 21.45 8.12 0.62
CA ALA A 82 22.19 6.95 0.20
C ALA A 82 21.29 5.69 0.16
N GLY A 83 21.25 5.01 -0.98
CA GLY A 83 20.44 3.81 -1.18
C GLY A 83 18.94 4.06 -1.43
N ALA A 84 18.49 5.32 -1.47
CA ALA A 84 17.12 5.66 -1.80
C ALA A 84 16.90 5.75 -3.32
N VAL A 85 15.71 5.36 -3.77
CA VAL A 85 15.25 5.62 -5.14
C VAL A 85 14.80 7.08 -5.23
N SER A 86 15.22 7.79 -6.28
CA SER A 86 14.83 9.18 -6.51
C SER A 86 13.32 9.29 -6.80
N GLY A 87 12.67 10.30 -6.23
CA GLY A 87 11.24 10.51 -6.41
C GLY A 87 10.71 11.72 -5.63
N GLY A 88 9.49 12.13 -5.93
CA GLY A 88 8.84 13.30 -5.35
C GLY A 88 9.02 14.56 -6.17
N VAL A 89 8.86 15.72 -5.53
CA VAL A 89 9.00 17.03 -6.16
C VAL A 89 10.00 17.86 -5.36
N VAL A 90 10.96 18.46 -6.05
CA VAL A 90 11.90 19.42 -5.46
C VAL A 90 11.68 20.78 -6.10
N GLY A 91 11.88 21.86 -5.35
CA GLY A 91 11.83 23.19 -5.90
C GLY A 91 12.74 24.16 -5.18
N LEU A 92 13.11 25.22 -5.89
CA LEU A 92 13.84 26.36 -5.34
C LEU A 92 12.94 27.59 -5.36
N GLU A 93 12.70 28.16 -4.18
CA GLU A 93 12.06 29.44 -4.02
C GLU A 93 13.16 30.52 -4.06
N VAL A 94 13.11 31.37 -5.09
CA VAL A 94 14.15 32.35 -5.39
C VAL A 94 13.52 33.73 -5.53
N MET A 95 14.10 34.71 -4.85
CA MET A 95 13.87 36.12 -5.13
C MET A 95 15.15 36.68 -5.73
N LEU A 96 15.10 37.19 -6.96
CA LEU A 96 16.25 37.78 -7.63
C LEU A 96 16.37 39.27 -7.29
N GLU A 97 17.59 39.80 -7.34
CA GLU A 97 17.84 41.23 -7.22
C GLU A 97 17.06 42.02 -8.26
N GLY A 98 16.28 43.00 -7.82
CA GLY A 98 15.46 43.85 -8.68
C GLY A 98 14.11 43.27 -9.12
N SER A 99 13.79 42.00 -8.81
CA SER A 99 12.46 41.44 -9.18
C SER A 99 11.35 41.91 -8.24
N GLY A 100 11.65 42.05 -6.93
CA GLY A 100 10.65 42.32 -5.88
C GLY A 100 9.64 41.19 -5.66
N VAL A 101 9.74 40.08 -6.41
CA VAL A 101 8.82 38.93 -6.40
C VAL A 101 9.61 37.65 -6.15
N THR A 102 9.06 36.79 -5.30
CA THR A 102 9.61 35.47 -5.04
C THR A 102 8.94 34.44 -5.96
N GLU A 103 9.73 33.71 -6.75
CA GLU A 103 9.24 32.68 -7.68
C GLU A 103 9.67 31.29 -7.20
N LEU A 104 8.81 30.29 -7.39
CA LEU A 104 9.14 28.89 -7.19
C LEU A 104 9.44 28.23 -8.54
N TYR A 105 10.58 27.54 -8.60
CA TYR A 105 10.97 26.70 -9.73
C TYR A 105 10.88 25.23 -9.33
N PRO A 106 9.76 24.53 -9.62
CA PRO A 106 9.58 23.13 -9.26
C PRO A 106 10.18 22.18 -10.32
N TYR A 107 10.53 20.98 -9.88
CA TYR A 107 10.95 19.87 -10.72
C TYR A 107 10.41 18.54 -10.17
N ALA A 108 9.68 17.81 -11.01
CA ALA A 108 9.16 16.48 -10.69
C ALA A 108 10.22 15.43 -10.99
N ILE A 109 10.72 14.79 -9.93
CA ILE A 109 11.86 13.87 -9.99
C ILE A 109 11.43 12.52 -10.56
N GLN A 110 12.22 11.99 -11.49
CA GLN A 110 12.06 10.65 -12.04
C GLN A 110 12.96 9.64 -11.32
N ALA A 111 12.56 8.36 -11.34
CA ALA A 111 13.29 7.28 -10.67
C ALA A 111 14.72 7.02 -11.23
N THR A 112 15.04 7.57 -12.40
CA THR A 112 16.37 7.49 -13.04
C THR A 112 17.22 8.73 -12.84
N ASP A 113 16.69 9.76 -12.19
CA ASP A 113 17.43 11.00 -12.00
C ASP A 113 18.49 10.87 -10.90
N ASP A 114 19.69 11.38 -11.17
CA ASP A 114 20.73 11.57 -10.18
C ASP A 114 20.75 13.02 -9.65
N SER A 115 21.49 13.27 -8.56
CA SER A 115 21.53 14.59 -7.93
C SER A 115 22.01 15.69 -8.88
N ALA A 116 22.95 15.38 -9.78
CA ALA A 116 23.46 16.32 -10.76
C ALA A 116 22.46 16.60 -11.89
N GLY A 117 21.69 15.61 -12.31
CA GLY A 117 20.61 15.73 -13.29
C GLY A 117 19.49 16.63 -12.78
N ILE A 118 19.06 16.40 -11.54
CA ILE A 118 18.07 17.24 -10.85
C ILE A 118 18.58 18.68 -10.76
N ALA A 119 19.83 18.87 -10.31
CA ALA A 119 20.43 20.20 -10.17
C ALA A 119 20.47 20.95 -11.51
N ARG A 120 20.82 20.26 -12.59
CA ARG A 120 20.85 20.82 -13.95
C ARG A 120 19.46 21.21 -14.45
N ALA A 121 18.46 20.35 -14.23
CA ALA A 121 17.09 20.61 -14.65
C ALA A 121 16.47 21.79 -13.88
N LEU A 122 16.75 21.91 -12.58
CA LEU A 122 16.33 23.07 -11.78
C LEU A 122 17.07 24.34 -12.21
N GLY A 123 18.39 24.29 -12.35
CA GLY A 123 19.21 25.46 -12.72
C GLY A 123 18.85 26.03 -14.09
N ALA A 124 18.46 25.17 -15.04
CA ALA A 124 18.01 25.62 -16.37
C ALA A 124 16.73 26.47 -16.33
N GLN A 125 15.91 26.37 -15.28
CA GLN A 125 14.69 27.17 -15.13
C GLN A 125 14.96 28.56 -14.52
N ILE A 126 16.10 28.74 -13.85
CA ILE A 126 16.39 29.93 -13.05
C ILE A 126 17.30 30.88 -13.84
N PRO A 127 16.87 32.11 -14.15
CA PRO A 127 17.70 33.08 -14.84
C PRO A 127 18.99 33.39 -14.08
N GLY A 128 20.14 33.28 -14.76
CA GLY A 128 21.45 33.61 -14.18
C GLY A 128 22.01 32.57 -13.21
N ALA A 129 21.38 31.40 -13.09
CA ALA A 129 21.93 30.29 -12.32
C ALA A 129 23.06 29.57 -13.08
N SER A 130 24.06 29.10 -12.35
CA SER A 130 25.11 28.21 -12.85
C SER A 130 25.11 26.91 -12.06
N VAL A 131 25.28 25.77 -12.74
CA VAL A 131 25.24 24.44 -12.10
C VAL A 131 26.59 23.75 -12.25
N GLU A 132 27.12 23.23 -11.14
CA GLU A 132 28.33 22.42 -11.09
C GLU A 132 28.04 21.16 -10.26
N GLY A 133 28.00 20.00 -10.91
CA GLY A 133 27.61 18.74 -10.26
C GLY A 133 26.19 18.84 -9.68
N ASP A 134 26.08 18.63 -8.38
CA ASP A 134 24.86 18.70 -7.57
C ASP A 134 24.58 20.09 -6.97
N ILE A 135 25.44 21.08 -7.25
CA ILE A 135 25.36 22.44 -6.70
C ILE A 135 24.85 23.42 -7.74
N ILE A 136 23.77 24.12 -7.42
CA ILE A 136 23.22 25.26 -8.15
C ILE A 136 23.68 26.54 -7.45
N THR A 137 24.35 27.43 -8.17
CA THR A 137 24.75 28.76 -7.67
C THR A 137 23.90 29.83 -8.35
N ILE A 138 23.30 30.73 -7.57
CA ILE A 138 22.44 31.81 -8.04
C ILE A 138 22.99 33.14 -7.50
N PRO A 139 23.96 33.77 -8.19
CA PRO A 139 24.69 34.93 -7.67
C PRO A 139 23.77 36.10 -7.31
N SER A 140 22.77 36.38 -8.15
CA SER A 140 21.81 37.48 -7.98
C SER A 140 20.61 37.14 -7.09
N SER A 141 20.64 36.04 -6.34
CA SER A 141 19.53 35.73 -5.42
C SER A 141 19.60 36.63 -4.18
N ILE A 142 18.49 37.20 -3.73
CA ILE A 142 18.35 37.84 -2.41
C ILE A 142 17.87 36.80 -1.41
N ILE A 143 16.82 36.05 -1.77
CA ILE A 143 16.27 34.94 -0.99
C ILE A 143 16.45 33.67 -1.81
N LEU A 144 16.93 32.62 -1.14
CA LEU A 144 17.04 31.28 -1.68
C LEU A 144 16.58 30.28 -0.63
N ARG A 145 15.55 29.50 -0.94
CA ARG A 145 15.04 28.44 -0.06
C ARG A 145 14.78 27.16 -0.85
N GLY A 146 15.16 26.03 -0.25
CA GLY A 146 14.78 24.71 -0.75
C GLY A 146 13.36 24.35 -0.33
N ARG A 147 12.63 23.69 -1.23
CA ARG A 147 11.37 23.03 -0.97
C ARG A 147 11.45 21.60 -1.48
N VAL A 148 11.02 20.65 -0.67
CA VAL A 148 10.93 19.25 -1.08
C VAL A 148 9.58 18.71 -0.63
N GLY A 149 8.90 18.02 -1.53
CA GLY A 149 7.67 17.28 -1.30
C GLY A 149 7.91 15.81 -1.60
N GLY A 150 7.44 14.95 -0.71
CA GLY A 150 7.50 13.52 -0.87
C GLY A 150 6.44 13.02 -1.86
N ILE A 151 6.38 11.71 -1.98
CA ILE A 151 5.26 11.02 -2.61
C ILE A 151 4.35 10.57 -1.45
N ALA A 152 3.08 10.94 -1.51
CA ALA A 152 2.06 10.35 -0.65
C ALA A 152 1.38 9.22 -1.41
N LYS A 153 0.94 8.18 -0.70
CA LYS A 153 0.07 7.17 -1.29
C LYS A 153 -1.37 7.54 -0.99
N ALA A 154 -2.16 7.84 -2.01
CA ALA A 154 -3.60 7.92 -1.87
C ALA A 154 -4.17 6.51 -2.06
N SER A 155 -5.12 6.11 -1.21
CA SER A 155 -5.83 4.84 -1.37
C SER A 155 -7.34 5.07 -1.37
N ARG A 156 -8.08 4.22 -2.08
CA ARG A 156 -9.53 4.14 -1.97
C ARG A 156 -9.99 2.70 -1.91
N ARG A 157 -11.06 2.45 -1.16
CA ARG A 157 -11.74 1.15 -1.18
C ARG A 157 -12.62 1.05 -2.42
N LEU A 158 -12.38 0.03 -3.25
CA LEU A 158 -13.20 -0.25 -4.43
C LEU A 158 -14.44 -1.06 -4.07
N ARG A 159 -14.23 -2.13 -3.31
CA ARG A 159 -15.28 -3.09 -2.95
C ARG A 159 -14.90 -3.83 -1.67
N ARG A 160 -15.93 -4.33 -0.99
CA ARG A 160 -15.81 -5.22 0.16
C ARG A 160 -16.29 -6.60 -0.20
N GLN A 161 -15.61 -7.60 0.32
CA GLN A 161 -15.78 -8.97 -0.12
C GLN A 161 -15.80 -9.87 1.09
N VAL A 162 -16.60 -10.93 1.00
CA VAL A 162 -16.65 -11.97 2.00
C VAL A 162 -16.30 -13.27 1.31
N GLN A 163 -15.31 -13.98 1.82
CA GLN A 163 -14.97 -15.33 1.38
C GLN A 163 -15.10 -16.27 2.57
N ARG A 164 -15.88 -17.35 2.38
CA ARG A 164 -15.93 -18.42 3.38
C ARG A 164 -14.73 -19.34 3.27
N PHE A 165 -14.10 -19.60 4.40
CA PHE A 165 -13.07 -20.60 4.58
C PHE A 165 -13.60 -21.73 5.46
N ARG A 166 -13.11 -22.93 5.17
CA ARG A 166 -13.33 -24.11 5.97
C ARG A 166 -12.01 -24.55 6.54
N VAL A 167 -11.94 -24.60 7.86
CA VAL A 167 -10.87 -25.20 8.64
C VAL A 167 -11.33 -26.59 9.00
N SER A 168 -10.71 -27.62 8.41
CA SER A 168 -11.05 -29.02 8.66
C SER A 168 -9.95 -29.67 9.48
N LEU A 169 -10.31 -30.20 10.64
CA LEU A 169 -9.49 -31.11 11.42
C LEU A 169 -9.76 -32.54 10.93
N TRP A 170 -8.70 -33.28 10.65
CA TRP A 170 -8.70 -34.68 10.29
C TRP A 170 -7.87 -35.46 11.30
N THR A 171 -8.43 -36.53 11.84
CA THR A 171 -7.79 -37.36 12.86
C THR A 171 -8.32 -38.79 12.79
N ASN A 172 -7.59 -39.75 13.36
CA ASN A 172 -8.05 -41.13 13.53
C ASN A 172 -8.77 -41.39 14.88
N ASP A 173 -8.86 -40.38 15.76
CA ASP A 173 -9.45 -40.52 17.08
C ASP A 173 -10.58 -39.49 17.31
N VAL A 174 -11.75 -39.97 17.72
CA VAL A 174 -12.92 -39.14 18.02
C VAL A 174 -12.71 -38.20 19.21
N THR A 175 -11.95 -38.62 20.22
CA THR A 175 -11.65 -37.81 21.41
C THR A 175 -10.71 -36.65 21.07
N ILE A 176 -9.75 -36.90 20.17
CA ILE A 176 -8.86 -35.87 19.62
C ILE A 176 -9.65 -34.92 18.72
N ARG A 177 -10.55 -35.44 17.86
CA ARG A 177 -11.43 -34.61 17.03
C ARG A 177 -12.19 -33.61 17.90
N ASP A 178 -12.77 -34.09 19.00
CA ASP A 178 -13.61 -33.26 19.84
C ASP A 178 -12.79 -32.26 20.66
N SER A 179 -11.72 -32.70 21.33
CA SER A 179 -10.88 -31.83 22.16
C SER A 179 -10.13 -30.77 21.33
N VAL A 180 -9.39 -31.19 20.30
CA VAL A 180 -8.64 -30.28 19.41
C VAL A 180 -9.60 -29.42 18.60
N GLY A 181 -10.69 -30.00 18.12
CA GLY A 181 -11.69 -29.25 17.38
C GLY A 181 -12.32 -28.13 18.20
N SER A 182 -12.67 -28.40 19.47
CA SER A 182 -13.18 -27.37 20.38
C SER A 182 -12.10 -26.32 20.73
N PHE A 183 -10.84 -26.73 20.87
CA PHE A 183 -9.73 -25.79 21.08
C PHE A 183 -9.54 -24.86 19.87
N LEU A 184 -9.59 -25.39 18.65
CA LEU A 184 -9.51 -24.61 17.41
C LEU A 184 -10.69 -23.64 17.28
N ASP A 185 -11.91 -24.09 17.57
CA ASP A 185 -13.11 -23.25 17.50
C ASP A 185 -13.03 -22.10 18.51
N LEU A 186 -12.62 -22.38 19.75
CA LEU A 186 -12.45 -21.36 20.78
C LEU A 186 -11.34 -20.37 20.43
N GLY A 187 -10.17 -20.85 19.99
CA GLY A 187 -9.03 -19.99 19.66
C GLY A 187 -9.31 -19.08 18.46
N LEU A 188 -10.00 -19.61 17.44
CA LEU A 188 -10.39 -18.80 16.28
C LEU A 188 -11.57 -17.86 16.59
N SER A 189 -12.46 -18.23 17.50
CA SER A 189 -13.57 -17.36 17.93
C SER A 189 -13.14 -16.19 18.83
N ASP A 190 -12.02 -16.32 19.54
CA ASP A 190 -11.42 -15.22 20.31
C ASP A 190 -10.76 -14.17 19.39
N THR A 191 -10.39 -14.58 18.18
CA THR A 191 -9.77 -13.69 17.19
C THR A 191 -10.84 -12.95 16.41
N VAL A 192 -10.89 -11.61 16.53
CA VAL A 192 -11.85 -10.77 15.77
C VAL A 192 -11.21 -10.16 14.51
N TRP A 193 -9.93 -9.84 14.59
CA TRP A 193 -9.15 -9.21 13.54
C TRP A 193 -7.89 -10.03 13.27
N LEU A 194 -7.59 -10.24 11.99
CA LEU A 194 -6.38 -10.89 11.53
C LEU A 194 -5.54 -9.87 10.77
N GLU A 195 -4.27 -9.73 11.15
CA GLU A 195 -3.28 -8.98 10.39
C GLU A 195 -2.75 -9.86 9.25
N LEU A 196 -2.76 -9.34 8.03
CA LEU A 196 -2.17 -9.99 6.87
C LEU A 196 -0.70 -9.60 6.71
N ALA A 197 0.01 -10.37 5.89
CA ALA A 197 1.43 -10.12 5.60
C ALA A 197 1.70 -8.79 4.87
N ASP A 198 0.68 -8.20 4.26
CA ASP A 198 0.71 -6.88 3.63
C ASP A 198 0.45 -5.73 4.62
N GLY A 199 0.13 -6.05 5.89
CA GLY A 199 -0.19 -5.09 6.93
C GLY A 199 -1.67 -4.70 7.00
N ASP A 200 -2.51 -5.23 6.11
CA ASP A 200 -3.95 -5.01 6.17
C ASP A 200 -4.59 -5.84 7.29
N THR A 201 -5.66 -5.31 7.86
CA THR A 201 -6.46 -6.02 8.88
C THR A 201 -7.77 -6.51 8.26
N VAL A 202 -8.06 -7.81 8.37
CA VAL A 202 -9.34 -8.39 7.95
C VAL A 202 -10.15 -8.83 9.15
N ARG A 203 -11.47 -8.82 8.98
CA ARG A 203 -12.40 -9.28 10.00
C ARG A 203 -12.72 -10.75 9.76
N ILE A 204 -12.69 -11.54 10.82
CA ILE A 204 -13.14 -12.93 10.80
C ILE A 204 -14.49 -13.06 11.54
N ILE A 205 -15.39 -13.85 10.98
CA ILE A 205 -16.73 -14.09 11.52
C ILE A 205 -16.98 -15.60 11.54
N SER A 206 -17.36 -16.15 12.69
CA SER A 206 -17.73 -17.56 12.78
C SER A 206 -19.02 -17.82 12.00
N ALA A 207 -19.00 -18.83 11.12
CA ALA A 207 -20.09 -19.23 10.24
C ALA A 207 -20.63 -20.64 10.56
N GLY A 208 -20.26 -21.19 11.73
CA GLY A 208 -20.71 -22.47 12.25
C GLY A 208 -19.68 -23.59 12.15
N ALA A 209 -20.02 -24.74 12.73
CA ALA A 209 -19.20 -25.94 12.72
C ALA A 209 -20.05 -27.17 12.43
N SER A 210 -19.45 -28.20 11.84
CA SER A 210 -20.10 -29.46 11.53
C SER A 210 -19.13 -30.63 11.59
N ASP A 211 -19.60 -31.76 12.10
CA ASP A 211 -18.81 -33.01 12.13
C ASP A 211 -19.12 -33.86 10.90
N GLY A 212 -18.07 -34.39 10.26
CA GLY A 212 -18.12 -35.11 9.00
C GLY A 212 -17.56 -36.52 9.12
N ASP A 213 -18.36 -37.44 9.67
CA ASP A 213 -17.90 -38.81 9.97
C ASP A 213 -18.13 -39.83 8.83
N ALA A 214 -18.21 -39.36 7.59
CA ALA A 214 -18.47 -40.22 6.43
C ALA A 214 -17.40 -41.31 6.21
N MET A 215 -16.19 -41.12 6.76
CA MET A 215 -15.06 -42.07 6.65
C MET A 215 -14.76 -42.81 7.96
N GLN A 216 -15.73 -42.89 8.89
CA GLN A 216 -15.53 -43.58 10.17
C GLN A 216 -15.12 -45.06 10.00
N MET A 217 -15.64 -45.76 8.98
CA MET A 217 -15.24 -47.15 8.69
C MET A 217 -13.75 -47.31 8.32
N GLN A 218 -13.07 -46.21 8.00
CA GLN A 218 -11.65 -46.17 7.70
C GLN A 218 -10.84 -45.57 8.86
N SER A 219 -11.45 -45.42 10.04
CA SER A 219 -10.88 -44.73 11.21
C SER A 219 -10.41 -43.32 10.87
N VAL A 220 -11.24 -42.57 10.13
CA VAL A 220 -10.97 -41.15 9.82
C VAL A 220 -12.19 -40.34 10.23
N TYR A 221 -11.95 -39.44 11.17
CA TYR A 221 -12.91 -38.51 11.74
C TYR A 221 -12.57 -37.10 11.29
N ARG A 222 -13.60 -36.29 11.08
CA ARG A 222 -13.44 -34.93 10.58
C ARG A 222 -14.35 -33.96 11.33
N ARG A 223 -13.80 -32.82 11.72
CA ARG A 223 -14.59 -31.65 12.15
C ARG A 223 -14.29 -30.48 11.23
N ASP A 224 -15.33 -29.85 10.73
CA ASP A 224 -15.27 -28.65 9.91
C ASP A 224 -15.70 -27.45 10.74
N ILE A 225 -14.90 -26.39 10.71
CA ILE A 225 -15.22 -25.10 11.29
C ILE A 225 -15.21 -24.09 10.15
N LEU A 226 -16.28 -23.31 10.03
CA LEU A 226 -16.52 -22.38 8.94
C LEU A 226 -16.30 -20.95 9.44
N PHE A 227 -15.57 -20.18 8.66
CA PHE A 227 -15.33 -18.76 8.94
C PHE A 227 -15.54 -17.93 7.69
N ASP A 228 -16.24 -16.83 7.83
CA ASP A 228 -16.33 -15.79 6.81
C ASP A 228 -15.24 -14.75 7.07
N ILE A 229 -14.37 -14.55 6.08
CA ILE A 229 -13.34 -13.51 6.11
C ILE A 229 -13.82 -12.34 5.26
N GLU A 230 -13.99 -11.19 5.89
CA GLU A 230 -14.35 -9.93 5.27
C GLU A 230 -13.08 -9.11 4.98
N PHE A 231 -12.83 -8.84 3.71
CA PHE A 231 -11.67 -8.09 3.25
C PHE A 231 -12.04 -7.05 2.20
N ASP A 232 -11.23 -5.99 2.14
CA ASP A 232 -11.42 -4.88 1.23
C ASP A 232 -10.47 -5.00 0.04
N THR A 233 -10.98 -4.76 -1.16
CA THR A 233 -10.11 -4.49 -2.32
C THR A 233 -9.84 -3.00 -2.36
N VAL A 234 -8.57 -2.61 -2.23
CA VAL A 234 -8.12 -1.22 -2.32
C VAL A 234 -7.46 -0.93 -3.65
N ASP A 235 -7.62 0.30 -4.13
CA ASP A 235 -6.90 0.88 -5.24
C ASP A 235 -5.94 1.93 -4.67
N ALA A 236 -4.67 1.89 -5.10
CA ALA A 236 -3.62 2.75 -4.58
C ALA A 236 -3.00 3.54 -5.72
N ALA A 237 -2.86 4.84 -5.52
CA ALA A 237 -2.21 5.76 -6.44
C ALA A 237 -1.16 6.59 -5.71
N ASN A 238 -0.10 6.93 -6.43
CA ASN A 238 0.90 7.88 -5.92
C ASN A 238 0.38 9.29 -6.17
N ASP A 239 0.34 10.11 -5.12
CA ASP A 239 0.07 11.54 -5.20
C ASP A 239 1.34 12.33 -4.87
N GLN A 240 1.59 13.40 -5.62
CA GLN A 240 2.73 14.27 -5.40
C GLN A 240 2.36 15.34 -4.40
N GLN A 241 3.16 15.51 -3.34
CA GLN A 241 2.91 16.59 -2.40
C GLN A 241 3.08 17.96 -3.05
N MET A 242 2.12 18.86 -2.78
CA MET A 242 2.25 20.26 -3.16
C MET A 242 3.34 20.94 -2.33
N ILE A 243 4.33 21.53 -3.01
CA ILE A 243 5.47 22.22 -2.37
C ILE A 243 5.30 23.74 -2.24
N SER A 244 4.17 24.30 -2.72
CA SER A 244 3.77 25.69 -2.48
C SER A 244 2.29 25.95 -2.78
N TYR A 245 1.75 27.02 -2.18
CA TYR A 245 0.50 27.66 -2.57
C TYR A 245 0.80 29.10 -2.99
N GLY A 246 0.52 29.46 -4.25
CA GLY A 246 0.77 30.81 -4.75
C GLY A 246 0.02 31.09 -6.05
N ILE A 247 -0.68 32.24 -6.12
CA ILE A 247 -1.33 32.73 -7.33
C ILE A 247 -0.26 33.38 -8.21
N ARG A 248 -0.05 32.84 -9.41
CA ARG A 248 0.77 33.50 -10.43
C ARG A 248 -0.06 34.66 -11.01
N SER A 249 0.08 35.87 -10.47
CA SER A 249 -0.52 37.07 -11.07
C SER A 249 0.27 37.44 -12.33
N GLY A 250 -0.02 36.76 -13.43
CA GLY A 250 0.55 36.98 -14.74
C GLY A 250 -0.48 37.55 -15.70
N LEU A 251 -0.99 38.76 -15.44
CA LEU A 251 -1.52 39.63 -16.49
C LEU A 251 -0.52 40.76 -16.68
N THR A 252 0.48 40.54 -17.52
CA THR A 252 1.23 41.64 -18.10
C THR A 252 0.26 42.38 -19.03
N GLU A 253 -0.27 43.51 -18.58
CA GLU A 253 -0.92 44.46 -19.46
C GLU A 253 0.13 44.95 -20.47
N SER A 254 0.05 44.45 -21.71
CA SER A 254 0.74 45.06 -22.84
C SER A 254 0.14 46.44 -23.07
N PRO A 255 0.92 47.53 -23.19
CA PRO A 255 0.37 48.83 -23.46
C PRO A 255 -0.25 48.84 -24.87
N SER A 256 -1.56 49.07 -24.90
CA SER A 256 -2.32 49.73 -25.95
C SER A 256 -1.96 49.40 -27.42
N SER A 257 -2.79 48.56 -28.03
CA SER A 257 -3.11 48.68 -29.47
C SER A 257 -4.62 48.80 -29.59
N SER A 258 -5.10 50.03 -29.75
CA SER A 258 -6.50 50.34 -30.02
C SER A 258 -6.94 49.68 -31.33
N ILE A 259 -7.79 48.66 -31.26
CA ILE A 259 -8.55 48.18 -32.41
C ILE A 259 -9.72 49.15 -32.61
N ILE A 260 -9.62 49.97 -33.65
CA ILE A 260 -10.73 50.74 -34.20
C ILE A 260 -11.68 49.73 -34.86
N LEU A 261 -12.83 49.47 -34.24
CA LEU A 261 -13.91 48.73 -34.88
C LEU A 261 -14.72 49.72 -35.75
N SER A 262 -14.38 49.79 -37.04
CA SER A 262 -15.22 50.48 -38.03
C SER A 262 -16.51 49.69 -38.23
N GLY A 263 -17.65 50.39 -38.14
CA GLY A 263 -18.97 49.80 -38.18
C GLY A 263 -19.31 49.05 -39.48
N VAL A 264 -20.12 48.01 -39.32
CA VAL A 264 -20.98 47.49 -40.38
C VAL A 264 -22.38 47.38 -39.78
N SER A 265 -23.26 48.25 -40.28
CA SER A 265 -24.70 48.27 -40.04
C SER A 265 -25.33 47.04 -40.71
N LEU A 266 -26.15 46.30 -39.97
CA LEU A 266 -27.10 45.35 -40.56
C LEU A 266 -28.44 46.08 -40.73
N ALA A 267 -28.97 46.00 -41.96
CA ALA A 267 -30.32 46.38 -42.32
C ALA A 267 -31.35 45.38 -41.77
#